data_AF-A0A6G6Y6T5-F1
#
_entry.id   AF-A0A6G6Y6T5-F1
#
_cell.length_a   1.000
_cell.length_b   1.000
_cell.length_c   1.000
_cell.angle_alpha   90.00
_cell.angle_beta   90.00
_cell.angle_gamma   90.00
#
_symmetry.space_group_name_H-M   'P 1'
#
loop_
_entity.id
_entity.type
_entity.pdbx_description
1 polymer ?
#
loop_
_entity_poly.entity_id
_entity_poly.type
_entity_poly.pdbx_seq_one_letter_code
_entity_poly.pdbx_strand_id
1 'polypeptide(L)'
;MATKTRIAPRTALFLPASNPRALAKARTLDADLIILDLEDAVKPEDKESAREAAAEALAEGFGGKPVAVRINGETTPHHGPDMIAMRTTSADYIVVPKAETVKSVDNVFSVTMKPLLTMIETPLGVFGARDIAARTHVHGLIAGTNDLRAEIGIPASSSRAGLLLSLQMIVLAASAGDAWALDGVYNALDDAEGLRAECHAGRALGFDGKTLIHPNQIVPARDAFSPTQEELEEARALVEAAKGGAERFRDRMIEEMHVAQARQLLARAER
;
A
#
# COMPACT_ATOMS: atom_id res chain seq x y z
N MET A 1 -3.53 21.30 -10.66
CA MET A 1 -3.62 20.20 -9.67
C MET A 1 -2.23 19.65 -9.52
N ALA A 2 -1.64 19.71 -8.31
CA ALA A 2 -0.35 19.06 -8.09
C ALA A 2 -0.56 17.56 -8.32
N THR A 3 0.12 16.99 -9.31
CA THR A 3 0.16 15.55 -9.55
C THR A 3 0.56 14.85 -8.26
N LYS A 4 -0.16 13.79 -7.86
CA LYS A 4 0.20 12.94 -6.71
C LYS A 4 1.43 12.08 -7.08
N THR A 5 2.50 12.70 -7.59
CA THR A 5 3.69 12.00 -8.11
C THR A 5 4.68 11.70 -6.99
N ARG A 6 4.34 10.71 -6.16
CA ARG A 6 5.34 9.82 -5.59
C ARG A 6 5.13 8.45 -6.25
N ILE A 7 6.19 7.86 -6.79
CA ILE A 7 6.18 6.47 -7.25
C ILE A 7 5.61 5.61 -6.10
N ALA A 8 4.73 4.66 -6.40
CA ALA A 8 4.17 3.79 -5.38
C ALA A 8 5.25 2.85 -4.78
N PRO A 9 5.17 2.48 -3.50
CA PRO A 9 6.11 1.52 -2.91
C PRO A 9 5.83 0.10 -3.41
N ARG A 10 6.88 -0.65 -3.78
CA ARG A 10 6.75 -2.09 -4.10
C ARG A 10 6.50 -2.92 -2.84
N THR A 11 7.07 -2.48 -1.73
CA THR A 11 7.03 -3.16 -0.44
C THR A 11 6.59 -2.20 0.66
N ALA A 12 5.56 -2.58 1.42
CA ALA A 12 5.05 -1.83 2.55
C ALA A 12 5.01 -2.73 3.80
N LEU A 13 6.04 -2.63 4.65
CA LEU A 13 6.23 -3.56 5.76
C LEU A 13 5.53 -3.07 7.04
N PHE A 14 4.52 -3.82 7.48
CA PHE A 14 3.94 -3.71 8.81
C PHE A 14 4.90 -4.26 9.87
N LEU A 15 4.97 -3.55 11.00
CA LEU A 15 5.57 -4.06 12.22
C LEU A 15 4.92 -3.44 13.46
N PRO A 16 4.78 -4.20 14.56
CA PRO A 16 4.20 -3.68 15.80
C PRO A 16 5.07 -2.57 16.38
N ALA A 17 4.47 -1.40 16.65
CA ALA A 17 5.16 -0.29 17.29
C ALA A 17 5.60 -0.61 18.72
N SER A 18 4.96 -1.59 19.37
CA SER A 18 5.32 -2.10 20.70
C SER A 18 6.58 -2.97 20.74
N ASN A 19 7.23 -3.24 19.60
CA ASN A 19 8.38 -4.14 19.52
C ASN A 19 9.69 -3.39 19.21
N PRO A 20 10.54 -3.09 20.22
CA PRO A 20 11.80 -2.36 20.03
C PRO A 20 12.77 -3.06 19.07
N ARG A 21 12.80 -4.39 19.05
CA ARG A 21 13.67 -5.15 18.15
C ARG A 21 13.21 -4.99 16.69
N ALA A 22 11.90 -5.00 16.45
CA ALA A 22 11.35 -4.78 15.12
C ALA A 22 11.62 -3.35 14.63
N LEU A 23 11.42 -2.34 15.49
CA LEU A 23 11.72 -0.93 15.19
C LEU A 23 13.20 -0.73 14.82
N ALA A 24 14.11 -1.25 15.65
CA ALA A 24 15.55 -1.18 15.38
C ALA A 24 15.92 -1.88 14.08
N LYS A 25 15.34 -3.06 13.80
CA LYS A 25 15.61 -3.80 12.57
C LYS A 25 15.13 -3.06 11.34
N ALA A 26 13.93 -2.47 11.38
CA ALA A 26 13.29 -1.76 10.26
C ALA A 26 14.16 -0.63 9.69
N ARG A 27 14.97 0.03 10.52
CA ARG A 27 15.96 1.05 10.09
C ARG A 27 16.94 0.52 9.05
N THR A 28 17.27 -0.77 9.12
CA THR A 28 18.25 -1.43 8.23
C THR A 28 17.62 -2.20 7.06
N LEU A 29 16.30 -2.40 7.06
CA LEU A 29 15.62 -3.21 6.04
C LEU A 29 15.40 -2.44 4.76
N ASP A 30 15.55 -3.10 3.61
CA ASP A 30 15.29 -2.51 2.31
C ASP A 30 13.80 -2.58 1.94
N ALA A 31 12.93 -1.98 2.77
CA ALA A 31 11.51 -1.81 2.46
C ALA A 31 11.25 -0.39 1.92
N ASP A 32 10.39 -0.27 0.90
CA ASP A 32 10.08 1.04 0.27
C ASP A 32 9.21 1.92 1.17
N LEU A 33 8.39 1.31 2.05
CA LEU A 33 7.54 1.95 3.05
C LEU A 33 7.54 1.12 4.34
N ILE A 34 7.72 1.79 5.48
CA ILE A 34 7.54 1.18 6.81
C ILE A 34 6.17 1.58 7.35
N ILE A 35 5.41 0.62 7.90
CA ILE A 35 4.13 0.86 8.57
C ILE A 35 4.25 0.45 10.04
N LEU A 36 4.24 1.42 10.94
CA LEU A 36 4.19 1.17 12.38
C LEU A 36 2.75 0.87 12.78
N ASP A 37 2.52 -0.32 13.31
CA ASP A 37 1.19 -0.78 13.66
C ASP A 37 0.85 -0.49 15.12
N LEU A 38 -0.26 0.22 15.34
CA LEU A 38 -0.89 0.43 16.65
C LEU A 38 -2.15 -0.43 16.83
N GLU A 39 -2.57 -1.17 15.80
CA GLU A 39 -3.86 -1.87 15.73
C GLU A 39 -3.68 -3.38 15.99
N ASP A 40 -3.99 -4.30 15.08
CA ASP A 40 -4.04 -5.75 15.37
C ASP A 40 -2.76 -6.34 15.98
N ALA A 41 -1.57 -5.83 15.61
CA ALA A 41 -0.31 -6.37 16.13
C ALA A 41 0.03 -5.91 17.55
N VAL A 42 -0.80 -5.06 18.17
CA VAL A 42 -0.60 -4.51 19.52
C VAL A 42 -1.74 -4.94 20.43
N LYS A 43 -1.38 -5.51 21.58
CA LYS A 43 -2.37 -5.93 22.58
C LYS A 43 -3.08 -4.72 23.19
N PRO A 44 -4.34 -4.86 23.64
CA PRO A 44 -5.10 -3.75 24.24
C PRO A 44 -4.37 -3.01 25.37
N GLU A 45 -3.69 -3.74 26.25
CA GLU A 45 -2.93 -3.19 27.38
C GLU A 45 -1.68 -2.41 26.95
N ASP A 46 -1.16 -2.67 25.75
CA ASP A 46 0.08 -2.09 25.23
C ASP A 46 -0.19 -0.91 24.27
N LYS A 47 -1.45 -0.50 24.05
CA LYS A 47 -1.81 0.52 23.06
C LYS A 47 -1.21 1.89 23.35
N GLU A 48 -1.15 2.25 24.62
CA GLU A 48 -0.58 3.54 25.04
C GLU A 48 0.94 3.56 24.87
N SER A 49 1.63 2.55 25.39
CA SER A 49 3.09 2.42 25.25
C SER A 49 3.53 2.25 23.79
N ALA A 50 2.75 1.55 22.96
CA ALA A 50 3.00 1.45 21.52
C ALA A 50 2.89 2.80 20.81
N ARG A 51 1.94 3.66 21.21
CA ARG A 51 1.78 5.00 20.65
C ARG A 51 2.97 5.89 20.98
N GLU A 52 3.44 5.83 22.22
CA GLU A 52 4.65 6.54 22.67
C GLU A 52 5.88 6.05 21.90
N ALA A 53 6.07 4.72 21.83
CA ALA A 53 7.17 4.11 21.09
C ALA A 53 7.15 4.46 19.60
N ALA A 54 5.96 4.55 18.97
CA ALA A 54 5.84 5.01 17.59
C ALA A 54 6.31 6.46 17.43
N ALA A 55 5.90 7.36 18.34
CA ALA A 55 6.31 8.76 18.30
C ALA A 55 7.83 8.94 18.49
N GLU A 56 8.41 8.20 19.45
CA GLU A 56 9.87 8.17 19.67
C GLU A 56 10.61 7.62 18.45
N ALA A 57 10.17 6.49 17.90
CA ALA A 57 10.81 5.87 16.76
C ALA A 57 10.75 6.74 15.49
N LEU A 58 9.69 7.53 15.32
CA LEU A 58 9.52 8.52 14.26
C LEU A 58 10.47 9.72 14.43
N ALA A 59 10.69 10.16 15.67
CA ALA A 59 11.65 11.23 15.96
C ALA A 59 13.10 10.81 15.64
N GLU A 60 13.44 9.54 15.89
CA GLU A 60 14.74 8.96 15.50
C GLU A 60 14.88 8.75 13.97
N GLY A 61 13.77 8.44 13.30
CA GLY A 61 13.71 8.24 11.84
C GLY A 61 14.14 6.85 11.35
N PHE A 62 13.93 6.61 10.05
CA PHE A 62 14.11 5.29 9.40
C PHE A 62 15.06 5.34 8.20
N GLY A 63 16.11 6.16 8.28
CA GLY A 63 17.12 6.27 7.22
C GLY A 63 16.58 6.87 5.92
N GLY A 64 15.68 7.86 6.02
CA GLY A 64 15.09 8.55 4.86
C GLY A 64 13.93 7.81 4.19
N LYS A 65 13.60 6.59 4.63
CA LYS A 65 12.43 5.85 4.14
C LYS A 65 11.15 6.52 4.63
N PRO A 66 10.10 6.58 3.79
CA PRO A 66 8.81 7.06 4.24
C PRO A 66 8.24 6.11 5.30
N VAL A 67 7.51 6.69 6.26
CA VAL A 67 6.90 5.93 7.37
C VAL A 67 5.43 6.26 7.48
N ALA A 68 4.59 5.24 7.50
CA ALA A 68 3.18 5.34 7.84
C ALA A 68 2.93 4.81 9.26
N VAL A 69 1.84 5.25 9.88
CA VAL A 69 1.35 4.68 11.15
C VAL A 69 -0.08 4.19 10.96
N ARG A 70 -0.34 2.90 11.24
CA ARG A 70 -1.70 2.37 11.31
C ARG A 70 -2.29 2.67 12.67
N ILE A 71 -3.30 3.54 12.70
CA ILE A 71 -4.05 3.88 13.91
C ILE A 71 -5.10 2.82 14.22
N ASN A 72 -5.65 2.82 15.43
CA ASN A 72 -6.77 1.95 15.78
C ASN A 72 -8.07 2.37 15.07
N GLY A 73 -9.01 1.43 14.87
CA GLY A 73 -10.29 1.67 14.21
C GLY A 73 -11.23 2.60 14.97
N GLU A 74 -12.13 3.28 14.23
CA GLU A 74 -12.99 4.38 14.71
C GLU A 74 -13.87 4.02 15.93
N THR A 75 -14.23 2.76 16.09
CA THR A 75 -15.07 2.26 17.20
C THR A 75 -14.29 1.97 18.49
N THR A 76 -12.96 2.10 18.46
CA THR A 76 -12.09 1.80 19.62
C THR A 76 -11.84 3.06 20.46
N PRO A 77 -11.61 2.91 21.78
CA PRO A 77 -11.22 4.04 22.63
C PRO A 77 -9.84 4.62 22.29
N HIS A 78 -9.04 3.94 21.47
CA HIS A 78 -7.69 4.33 21.10
C HIS A 78 -7.62 5.23 19.86
N HIS A 79 -8.67 5.23 19.02
CA HIS A 79 -8.70 5.98 17.76
C HIS A 79 -8.42 7.47 17.93
N GLY A 80 -9.15 8.14 18.84
CA GLY A 80 -8.96 9.56 19.14
C GLY A 80 -7.54 9.88 19.64
N PRO A 81 -7.05 9.21 20.71
CA PRO A 81 -5.69 9.36 21.20
C PRO A 81 -4.61 9.14 20.12
N ASP A 82 -4.77 8.13 19.26
CA ASP A 82 -3.82 7.87 18.17
C ASP A 82 -3.78 9.04 17.17
N MET A 83 -4.94 9.52 16.72
CA MET A 83 -5.01 10.67 15.79
C MET A 83 -4.36 11.92 16.38
N ILE A 84 -4.64 12.22 17.65
CA ILE A 84 -4.10 13.39 18.35
C ILE A 84 -2.58 13.29 18.45
N ALA A 85 -2.05 12.14 18.88
CA ALA A 85 -0.61 11.95 18.99
C ALA A 85 0.08 12.03 17.63
N MET A 86 -0.51 11.41 16.60
CA MET A 86 0.10 11.37 15.27
C MET A 86 0.14 12.74 14.58
N ARG A 87 -0.71 13.70 14.96
CA ARG A 87 -0.69 15.06 14.39
C ARG A 87 0.68 15.73 14.48
N THR A 88 1.41 15.52 15.56
CA THR A 88 2.69 16.23 15.84
C THR A 88 3.94 15.42 15.47
N THR A 89 3.79 14.18 14.98
CA THR A 89 4.93 13.33 14.61
C THR A 89 5.43 13.61 13.20
N SER A 90 6.58 13.04 12.86
CA SER A 90 7.17 13.07 11.51
C SER A 90 6.60 12.01 10.54
N ALA A 91 5.52 11.29 10.90
CA ALA A 91 4.92 10.29 10.01
C ALA A 91 4.54 10.90 8.65
N ASP A 92 4.89 10.24 7.55
CA ASP A 92 4.54 10.65 6.19
C ASP A 92 3.08 10.36 5.87
N TYR A 93 2.55 9.27 6.43
CA TYR A 93 1.18 8.81 6.16
C TYR A 93 0.50 8.28 7.42
N ILE A 94 -0.83 8.29 7.40
CA ILE A 94 -1.66 7.56 8.35
C ILE A 94 -2.38 6.44 7.61
N VAL A 95 -2.28 5.22 8.12
CA VAL A 95 -3.07 4.09 7.63
C VAL A 95 -4.37 4.04 8.43
N VAL A 96 -5.50 4.19 7.73
CA VAL A 96 -6.84 4.13 8.30
C VAL A 96 -7.38 2.70 8.13
N PRO A 97 -7.53 1.91 9.20
CA PRO A 97 -8.18 0.61 9.12
C PRO A 97 -9.68 0.78 8.86
N LYS A 98 -10.30 -0.24 8.27
CA LYS A 98 -11.75 -0.38 8.06
C LYS A 98 -12.37 0.90 7.49
N ALA A 99 -11.77 1.41 6.42
CA ALA A 99 -12.23 2.63 5.77
C ALA A 99 -13.51 2.38 4.96
N GLU A 100 -14.67 2.76 5.51
CA GLU A 100 -15.97 2.49 4.89
C GLU A 100 -16.65 3.72 4.28
N THR A 101 -16.34 4.93 4.77
CA THR A 101 -17.01 6.16 4.33
C THR A 101 -16.02 7.29 4.12
N VAL A 102 -16.36 8.21 3.21
CA VAL A 102 -15.59 9.46 3.04
C VAL A 102 -15.54 10.26 4.33
N LYS A 103 -16.61 10.25 5.12
CA LYS A 103 -16.67 11.01 6.38
C LYS A 103 -15.65 10.51 7.41
N SER A 104 -15.52 9.20 7.59
CA SER A 104 -14.55 8.65 8.56
C SER A 104 -13.12 8.95 8.13
N VAL A 105 -12.83 8.84 6.82
CA VAL A 105 -11.52 9.19 6.25
C VAL A 105 -11.22 10.69 6.39
N ASP A 106 -12.18 11.57 6.05
CA ASP A 106 -12.05 13.03 6.18
C ASP A 106 -11.84 13.45 7.65
N ASN A 107 -12.51 12.79 8.60
CA ASN A 107 -12.32 13.04 10.02
C ASN A 107 -10.87 12.76 10.44
N VAL A 108 -10.28 11.63 10.04
CA VAL A 108 -8.88 11.32 10.34
C VAL A 108 -7.95 12.37 9.75
N PHE A 109 -8.16 12.77 8.49
CA PHE A 109 -7.37 13.82 7.87
C PHE A 109 -7.50 15.15 8.63
N SER A 110 -8.70 15.53 9.06
CA SER A 110 -8.94 16.82 9.74
C SER A 110 -8.19 16.96 11.07
N VAL A 111 -7.91 15.83 11.75
CA VAL A 111 -7.18 15.81 13.02
C VAL A 111 -5.67 15.67 12.78
N THR A 112 -5.28 14.69 11.97
CA THR A 112 -3.86 14.35 11.77
C THR A 112 -3.15 15.31 10.83
N MET A 113 -3.89 15.93 9.89
CA MET A 113 -3.38 16.76 8.80
C MET A 113 -2.31 16.07 7.94
N LYS A 114 -2.37 14.74 7.85
CA LYS A 114 -1.40 13.90 7.13
C LYS A 114 -2.06 13.16 5.97
N PRO A 115 -1.35 12.93 4.86
CA PRO A 115 -1.80 12.03 3.80
C PRO A 115 -2.23 10.65 4.32
N LEU A 116 -3.26 10.08 3.70
CA LEU A 116 -3.88 8.85 4.16
C LEU A 116 -3.62 7.68 3.20
N LEU A 117 -3.33 6.53 3.77
CA LEU A 117 -3.50 5.23 3.12
C LEU A 117 -4.71 4.57 3.76
N THR A 118 -5.67 4.09 2.98
CA THR A 118 -6.93 3.55 3.53
C THR A 118 -7.00 2.05 3.30
N MET A 119 -7.25 1.28 4.36
CA MET A 119 -7.44 -0.15 4.23
C MET A 119 -8.89 -0.42 3.81
N ILE A 120 -9.04 -1.01 2.64
CA ILE A 120 -10.30 -1.48 2.09
C ILE A 120 -10.44 -2.95 2.44
N GLU A 121 -11.16 -3.21 3.52
CA GLU A 121 -11.17 -4.52 4.17
C GLU A 121 -12.54 -4.98 4.67
N THR A 122 -13.59 -4.24 4.30
CA THR A 122 -14.98 -4.61 4.53
C THR A 122 -15.79 -4.47 3.23
N PRO A 123 -16.96 -5.11 3.09
CA PRO A 123 -17.83 -4.94 1.93
C PRO A 123 -18.23 -3.48 1.70
N LEU A 124 -18.52 -2.74 2.78
CA LEU A 124 -18.83 -1.31 2.70
C LEU A 124 -17.64 -0.51 2.16
N GLY A 125 -16.42 -0.81 2.63
CA GLY A 125 -15.20 -0.23 2.08
C GLY A 125 -15.03 -0.52 0.59
N VAL A 126 -15.29 -1.75 0.14
CA VAL A 126 -15.17 -2.13 -1.28
C VAL A 126 -16.16 -1.32 -2.14
N PHE A 127 -17.41 -1.18 -1.72
CA PHE A 127 -18.39 -0.38 -2.45
C PHE A 127 -18.10 1.13 -2.39
N GLY A 128 -17.54 1.63 -1.27
CA GLY A 128 -17.18 3.03 -1.07
C GLY A 128 -15.81 3.43 -1.64
N ALA A 129 -15.00 2.48 -2.07
CA ALA A 129 -13.58 2.68 -2.42
C ALA A 129 -13.36 3.80 -3.44
N ARG A 130 -14.24 3.91 -4.46
CA ARG A 130 -14.13 4.96 -5.49
C ARG A 130 -14.21 6.36 -4.88
N ASP A 131 -15.19 6.58 -4.02
CA ASP A 131 -15.46 7.90 -3.46
C ASP A 131 -14.41 8.26 -2.39
N ILE A 132 -13.88 7.25 -1.68
CA ILE A 132 -12.72 7.37 -0.78
C ILE A 132 -11.45 7.74 -1.58
N ALA A 133 -11.15 7.05 -2.68
CA ALA A 133 -9.97 7.31 -3.50
C ALA A 133 -10.00 8.69 -4.16
N ALA A 134 -11.20 9.23 -4.44
CA ALA A 134 -11.38 10.56 -5.00
C ALA A 134 -10.96 11.70 -4.05
N ARG A 135 -10.71 11.41 -2.76
CA ARG A 135 -10.25 12.43 -1.80
C ARG A 135 -8.80 12.81 -2.10
N THR A 136 -8.52 14.11 -2.11
CA THR A 136 -7.18 14.63 -2.47
C THR A 136 -6.10 14.23 -1.46
N HIS A 137 -6.47 14.00 -0.20
CA HIS A 137 -5.56 13.56 0.85
C HIS A 137 -5.45 12.03 0.96
N VAL A 138 -6.20 11.25 0.17
CA VAL A 138 -6.02 9.79 0.07
C VAL A 138 -4.97 9.51 -1.01
N HIS A 139 -3.84 8.96 -0.59
CA HIS A 139 -2.67 8.69 -1.43
C HIS A 139 -2.54 7.22 -1.79
N GLY A 140 -3.26 6.32 -1.11
CA GLY A 140 -3.28 4.91 -1.45
C GLY A 140 -4.43 4.14 -0.82
N LEU A 141 -4.79 3.05 -1.48
CA LEU A 141 -5.69 2.01 -0.98
C LEU A 141 -4.87 0.74 -0.69
N ILE A 142 -5.11 0.13 0.45
CA ILE A 142 -4.52 -1.14 0.87
C ILE A 142 -5.63 -2.19 0.89
N ALA A 143 -5.46 -3.33 0.23
CA ALA A 143 -6.40 -4.43 0.33
C ALA A 143 -6.21 -5.19 1.65
N GLY A 144 -7.12 -5.03 2.62
CA GLY A 144 -7.09 -5.81 3.87
C GLY A 144 -7.72 -7.18 3.66
N THR A 145 -6.94 -8.12 3.10
CA THR A 145 -7.48 -9.38 2.60
C THR A 145 -7.94 -10.37 3.68
N ASN A 146 -7.36 -10.30 4.88
CA ASN A 146 -7.75 -11.19 5.99
C ASN A 146 -9.14 -10.83 6.51
N ASP A 147 -9.35 -9.56 6.86
CA ASP A 147 -10.64 -9.05 7.32
C ASP A 147 -11.71 -9.20 6.26
N LEU A 148 -11.39 -8.85 4.99
CA LEU A 148 -12.36 -8.97 3.92
C LEU A 148 -12.81 -10.41 3.72
N ARG A 149 -11.90 -11.40 3.78
CA ARG A 149 -12.27 -12.83 3.72
C ARG A 149 -13.23 -13.22 4.83
N ALA A 150 -12.98 -12.75 6.05
CA ALA A 150 -13.83 -13.04 7.19
C ALA A 150 -15.23 -12.41 7.00
N GLU A 151 -15.29 -11.15 6.59
CA GLU A 151 -16.53 -10.39 6.36
C GLU A 151 -17.44 -11.02 5.30
N ILE A 152 -16.89 -11.50 4.18
CA ILE A 152 -17.68 -12.15 3.12
C ILE A 152 -17.76 -13.68 3.26
N GLY A 153 -17.27 -14.24 4.38
CA GLY A 153 -17.41 -15.65 4.70
C GLY A 153 -16.64 -16.60 3.79
N ILE A 154 -15.49 -16.19 3.25
CA ILE A 154 -14.63 -17.08 2.47
C ILE A 154 -13.93 -18.07 3.41
N PRO A 155 -14.08 -19.39 3.23
CA PRO A 155 -13.40 -20.38 4.06
C PRO A 155 -11.87 -20.26 3.96
N ALA A 156 -11.17 -20.51 5.07
CA ALA A 156 -9.70 -20.42 5.14
C ALA A 156 -8.97 -21.35 4.15
N SER A 157 -9.59 -22.48 3.78
CA SER A 157 -9.07 -23.43 2.77
C SER A 157 -9.23 -22.94 1.33
N SER A 158 -10.01 -21.88 1.10
CA SER A 158 -10.30 -21.38 -0.25
C SER A 158 -9.16 -20.49 -0.76
N SER A 159 -8.87 -20.64 -2.05
CA SER A 159 -7.88 -19.80 -2.72
C SER A 159 -8.28 -18.32 -2.74
N ARG A 160 -7.35 -17.47 -3.20
CA ARG A 160 -7.59 -16.03 -3.40
C ARG A 160 -8.67 -15.71 -4.44
N ALA A 161 -9.11 -16.69 -5.22
CA ALA A 161 -10.12 -16.51 -6.26
C ALA A 161 -11.41 -15.86 -5.73
N GLY A 162 -11.82 -16.17 -4.49
CA GLY A 162 -13.01 -15.58 -3.87
C GLY A 162 -12.92 -14.06 -3.65
N LEU A 163 -11.72 -13.48 -3.68
CA LEU A 163 -11.50 -12.04 -3.50
C LEU A 163 -11.33 -11.28 -4.82
N LEU A 164 -11.29 -11.95 -5.98
CA LEU A 164 -10.87 -11.33 -7.24
C LEU A 164 -11.68 -10.09 -7.61
N LEU A 165 -13.01 -10.14 -7.43
CA LEU A 165 -13.87 -8.99 -7.70
C LEU A 165 -13.50 -7.81 -6.80
N SER A 166 -13.38 -8.03 -5.49
CA SER A 166 -13.06 -6.98 -4.53
C SER A 166 -11.67 -6.39 -4.78
N LEU A 167 -10.67 -7.24 -5.07
CA LEU A 167 -9.32 -6.80 -5.40
C LEU A 167 -9.31 -5.92 -6.66
N GLN A 168 -10.03 -6.33 -7.71
CA GLN A 168 -10.12 -5.53 -8.94
C GLN A 168 -10.85 -4.20 -8.71
N MET A 169 -11.90 -4.19 -7.88
CA MET A 169 -12.60 -2.95 -7.51
C MET A 169 -11.68 -1.97 -6.76
N ILE A 170 -10.83 -2.47 -5.87
CA ILE A 170 -9.83 -1.65 -5.17
C ILE A 170 -8.83 -1.05 -6.16
N VAL A 171 -8.29 -1.84 -7.09
CA VAL A 171 -7.37 -1.33 -8.11
C VAL A 171 -8.03 -0.26 -8.99
N LEU A 172 -9.26 -0.50 -9.46
CA LEU A 172 -10.01 0.45 -10.28
C LEU A 172 -10.27 1.76 -9.53
N ALA A 173 -10.64 1.67 -8.24
CA ALA A 173 -10.86 2.84 -7.41
C ALA A 173 -9.58 3.64 -7.18
N ALA A 174 -8.47 2.97 -6.85
CA ALA A 174 -7.17 3.60 -6.66
C ALA A 174 -6.71 4.34 -7.93
N SER A 175 -6.79 3.67 -9.09
CA SER A 175 -6.44 4.26 -10.39
C SER A 175 -7.31 5.49 -10.72
N ALA A 176 -8.63 5.43 -10.48
CA ALA A 176 -9.52 6.55 -10.70
C ALA A 176 -9.24 7.76 -9.78
N GLY A 177 -8.65 7.52 -8.60
CA GLY A 177 -8.29 8.53 -7.62
C GLY A 177 -6.84 9.04 -7.70
N ASP A 178 -6.05 8.60 -8.69
CA ASP A 178 -4.59 8.82 -8.78
C ASP A 178 -3.90 8.43 -7.46
N ALA A 179 -4.30 7.29 -6.88
CA ALA A 179 -3.82 6.76 -5.62
C ALA A 179 -3.11 5.43 -5.84
N TRP A 180 -2.17 5.09 -4.95
CA TRP A 180 -1.49 3.80 -4.97
C TRP A 180 -2.47 2.66 -4.70
N ALA A 181 -2.29 1.52 -5.37
CA ALA A 181 -2.96 0.27 -5.04
C ALA A 181 -1.96 -0.69 -4.38
N LEU A 182 -2.09 -0.97 -3.09
CA LEU A 182 -1.25 -1.91 -2.37
C LEU A 182 -2.03 -3.20 -2.08
N ASP A 183 -1.44 -4.31 -2.50
CA ASP A 183 -1.98 -5.64 -2.30
C ASP A 183 -1.87 -6.07 -0.82
N GLY A 184 -2.77 -6.98 -0.42
CA GLY A 184 -2.88 -7.45 0.95
C GLY A 184 -1.73 -8.36 1.40
N VAL A 185 -1.73 -8.67 2.69
CA VAL A 185 -0.70 -9.50 3.32
C VAL A 185 -0.75 -10.95 2.84
N TYR A 186 0.39 -11.63 2.94
CA TYR A 186 0.51 -13.06 2.73
C TYR A 186 0.89 -13.75 4.05
N ASN A 187 0.03 -14.64 4.55
CA ASN A 187 0.15 -15.15 5.92
C ASN A 187 1.15 -16.31 6.08
N ALA A 188 1.44 -17.06 5.01
CA ALA A 188 2.34 -18.20 5.09
C ALA A 188 3.80 -17.73 5.05
N LEU A 189 4.39 -17.48 6.23
CA LEU A 189 5.74 -16.89 6.36
C LEU A 189 6.86 -17.76 5.77
N ASP A 190 6.68 -19.07 5.77
CA ASP A 190 7.66 -20.05 5.29
C ASP A 190 7.46 -20.44 3.81
N ASP A 191 6.40 -19.93 3.16
CA ASP A 191 6.09 -20.22 1.76
C ASP A 191 6.49 -19.07 0.83
N ALA A 192 7.79 -18.98 0.56
CA ALA A 192 8.32 -17.95 -0.32
C ALA A 192 7.90 -18.12 -1.79
N GLU A 193 7.55 -19.33 -2.24
CA GLU A 193 7.10 -19.58 -3.61
C GLU A 193 5.65 -19.14 -3.79
N GLY A 194 4.78 -19.50 -2.84
CA GLY A 194 3.39 -19.03 -2.80
C GLY A 194 3.30 -17.51 -2.70
N LEU A 195 4.17 -16.87 -1.91
CA LEU A 195 4.28 -15.41 -1.89
C LEU A 195 4.61 -14.84 -3.28
N ARG A 196 5.61 -15.39 -3.99
CA ARG A 196 5.97 -14.91 -5.34
C ARG A 196 4.80 -15.04 -6.30
N ALA A 197 4.15 -16.20 -6.32
CA ALA A 197 2.99 -16.45 -7.17
C ALA A 197 1.86 -15.44 -6.88
N GLU A 198 1.58 -15.16 -5.61
CA GLU A 198 0.57 -14.18 -5.24
C GLU A 198 0.96 -12.74 -5.59
N CYS A 199 2.24 -12.35 -5.44
CA CYS A 199 2.74 -11.06 -5.89
C CYS A 199 2.59 -10.87 -7.41
N HIS A 200 2.95 -11.89 -8.21
CA HIS A 200 2.77 -11.85 -9.66
C HIS A 200 1.29 -11.74 -10.05
N ALA A 201 0.40 -12.47 -9.38
CA ALA A 201 -1.04 -12.33 -9.58
C ALA A 201 -1.54 -10.93 -9.20
N GLY A 202 -1.07 -10.35 -8.09
CA GLY A 202 -1.40 -8.99 -7.67
C GLY A 202 -0.94 -7.96 -8.70
N ARG A 203 0.30 -8.05 -9.17
CA ARG A 203 0.82 -7.19 -10.25
C ARG A 203 -0.02 -7.32 -11.52
N ALA A 204 -0.42 -8.52 -11.89
CA ALA A 204 -1.28 -8.76 -13.06
C ALA A 204 -2.67 -8.13 -12.94
N LEU A 205 -3.20 -7.96 -11.72
CA LEU A 205 -4.45 -7.23 -11.47
C LEU A 205 -4.29 -5.71 -11.54
N GLY A 206 -3.05 -5.20 -11.49
CA GLY A 206 -2.72 -3.78 -11.49
C GLY A 206 -2.34 -3.20 -10.13
N PHE A 207 -2.03 -4.03 -9.12
CA PHE A 207 -1.46 -3.52 -7.87
C PHE A 207 -0.04 -2.97 -8.08
N ASP A 208 0.28 -1.91 -7.36
CA ASP A 208 1.58 -1.26 -7.37
C ASP A 208 2.61 -1.95 -6.46
N GLY A 209 2.16 -2.68 -5.45
CA GLY A 209 3.04 -3.27 -4.46
C GLY A 209 2.26 -4.15 -3.53
N LYS A 210 2.92 -4.62 -2.47
CA LYS A 210 2.31 -5.50 -1.49
C LYS A 210 2.66 -5.07 -0.07
N THR A 211 1.67 -5.20 0.79
CA THR A 211 1.83 -5.09 2.24
C THR A 211 2.43 -6.37 2.80
N LEU A 212 3.42 -6.23 3.68
CA LEU A 212 4.24 -7.32 4.19
C LEU A 212 4.14 -7.37 5.71
N ILE A 213 4.28 -8.56 6.29
CA ILE A 213 4.21 -8.78 7.74
C ILE A 213 5.51 -9.36 8.31
N HIS A 214 6.48 -9.66 7.47
CA HIS A 214 7.77 -10.19 7.90
C HIS A 214 8.92 -9.79 6.96
N PRO A 215 10.15 -9.54 7.47
CA PRO A 215 11.29 -9.12 6.65
C PRO A 215 11.68 -10.09 5.52
N ASN A 216 11.44 -11.40 5.68
CA ASN A 216 11.76 -12.38 4.62
C ASN A 216 10.87 -12.21 3.36
N GLN A 217 9.78 -11.44 3.45
CA GLN A 217 8.86 -11.20 2.33
C GLN A 217 9.31 -10.03 1.44
N ILE A 218 10.27 -9.22 1.91
CA ILE A 218 10.71 -8.01 1.22
C ILE A 218 11.30 -8.34 -0.15
N VAL A 219 12.29 -9.24 -0.20
CA VAL A 219 12.97 -9.57 -1.46
C VAL A 219 12.00 -10.19 -2.47
N PRO A 220 11.22 -11.24 -2.13
CA PRO A 220 10.25 -11.82 -3.07
C PRO A 220 9.22 -10.81 -3.60
N ALA A 221 8.72 -9.92 -2.75
CA ALA A 221 7.76 -8.89 -3.18
C ALA A 221 8.42 -7.82 -4.05
N ARG A 222 9.60 -7.31 -3.64
CA ARG A 222 10.36 -6.34 -4.42
C ARG A 222 10.65 -6.85 -5.82
N ASP A 223 11.12 -8.10 -5.94
CA ASP A 223 11.44 -8.71 -7.24
C ASP A 223 10.19 -8.80 -8.13
N ALA A 224 9.08 -9.30 -7.59
CA ALA A 224 7.84 -9.48 -8.35
C ALA A 224 7.23 -8.16 -8.85
N PHE A 225 7.32 -7.09 -8.05
CA PHE A 225 6.80 -5.76 -8.38
C PHE A 225 7.84 -4.83 -9.05
N SER A 226 9.05 -5.32 -9.34
CA SER A 226 10.05 -4.60 -10.11
C SER A 226 9.91 -4.91 -11.60
N PRO A 227 10.15 -3.93 -12.49
CA PRO A 227 10.22 -4.19 -13.93
C PRO A 227 11.30 -5.23 -14.25
N THR A 228 11.02 -6.15 -15.16
CA THR A 228 12.03 -7.08 -15.68
C THR A 228 12.95 -6.37 -16.65
N GLN A 229 14.14 -6.93 -16.88
CA GLN A 229 15.07 -6.39 -17.87
C GLN A 229 14.45 -6.33 -19.27
N GLU A 230 13.67 -7.34 -19.64
CA GLU A 230 12.97 -7.41 -20.93
C GLU A 230 11.93 -6.27 -21.07
N GLU A 231 11.14 -6.02 -20.02
CA GLU A 231 10.17 -4.92 -20.01
C GLU A 231 10.86 -3.55 -20.11
N LEU A 232 12.04 -3.40 -19.49
CA LEU A 232 12.82 -2.15 -19.57
C LEU A 232 13.43 -1.93 -20.95
N GLU A 233 13.97 -2.97 -21.57
CA GLU A 233 14.50 -2.89 -22.93
C GLU A 233 13.40 -2.56 -23.94
N GLU A 234 12.22 -3.18 -23.81
CA GLU A 234 11.08 -2.86 -24.64
C GLU A 234 10.56 -1.43 -24.41
N ALA A 235 10.46 -0.99 -23.15
CA ALA A 235 10.04 0.37 -22.83
C ALA A 235 11.00 1.43 -23.40
N ARG A 236 12.32 1.23 -23.29
CA ARG A 236 13.31 2.13 -23.92
C ARG A 236 13.15 2.16 -25.44
N ALA A 237 13.05 0.99 -26.08
CA ALA A 237 12.88 0.89 -27.52
C ALA A 237 11.59 1.57 -28.01
N LEU A 238 10.49 1.45 -27.26
CA LEU A 238 9.22 2.09 -27.57
C LEU A 238 9.32 3.61 -27.45
N VAL A 239 9.92 4.13 -26.38
CA VAL A 239 10.09 5.58 -26.16
C VAL A 239 10.98 6.21 -27.24
N GLU A 240 12.06 5.54 -27.64
CA GLU A 240 12.95 6.03 -28.71
C GLU A 240 12.30 5.98 -30.10
N ALA A 241 11.44 4.99 -30.36
CA ALA A 241 10.76 4.86 -31.65
C ALA A 241 9.59 5.84 -31.82
N ALA A 242 9.05 6.37 -30.71
CA ALA A 242 7.87 7.20 -30.72
C ALA A 242 8.10 8.57 -31.38
N LYS A 243 7.31 8.88 -32.41
CA LYS A 243 7.34 10.16 -33.15
C LYS A 243 6.09 11.01 -32.88
N GLY A 244 5.11 10.45 -32.17
CA GLY A 244 3.87 11.11 -31.75
C GLY A 244 2.67 10.69 -32.59
N GLY A 245 1.51 10.54 -31.92
CA GLY A 245 0.28 10.03 -32.54
C GLY A 245 0.20 8.49 -32.55
N ALA A 246 -0.72 7.94 -33.34
CA ALA A 246 -0.89 6.51 -33.51
C ALA A 246 0.06 5.99 -34.60
N GLU A 247 0.98 5.09 -34.26
CA GLU A 247 2.00 4.58 -35.18
C GLU A 247 2.31 3.11 -34.96
N ARG A 248 2.94 2.48 -35.95
CA ARG A 248 3.33 1.07 -35.87
C ARG A 248 4.69 0.94 -35.20
N PHE A 249 4.76 0.14 -34.14
CA PHE A 249 6.01 -0.29 -33.50
C PHE A 249 6.09 -1.82 -33.54
N ARG A 250 7.07 -2.35 -34.29
CA ARG A 250 7.20 -3.79 -34.59
C ARG A 250 5.92 -4.36 -35.21
N ASP A 251 5.26 -5.28 -34.51
CA ASP A 251 4.06 -6.01 -34.93
C ASP A 251 2.76 -5.44 -34.34
N ARG A 252 2.82 -4.33 -33.59
CA ARG A 252 1.65 -3.70 -32.94
C ARG A 252 1.53 -2.20 -33.22
N MET A 253 0.32 -1.67 -32.99
CA MET A 253 0.06 -0.22 -32.97
C MET A 253 0.37 0.32 -31.57
N ILE A 254 1.02 1.48 -31.53
CA ILE A 254 1.27 2.24 -30.30
C ILE A 254 0.62 3.62 -30.42
N GLU A 255 0.36 4.21 -29.27
CA GLU A 255 -0.29 5.51 -29.09
C GLU A 255 0.39 6.22 -27.91
N GLU A 256 0.07 7.49 -27.67
CA GLU A 256 0.66 8.29 -26.59
C GLU A 256 0.53 7.61 -25.21
N MET A 257 -0.58 6.89 -24.95
CA MET A 257 -0.77 6.15 -23.70
C MET A 257 0.29 5.06 -23.48
N HIS A 258 0.74 4.38 -24.54
CA HIS A 258 1.74 3.32 -24.47
C HIS A 258 3.12 3.91 -24.16
N VAL A 259 3.42 5.08 -24.74
CA VAL A 259 4.65 5.83 -24.47
C VAL A 259 4.66 6.34 -23.03
N ALA A 260 3.53 6.84 -22.54
CA ALA A 260 3.38 7.28 -21.16
C ALA A 260 3.59 6.12 -20.16
N GLN A 261 3.00 4.96 -20.42
CA GLN A 261 3.21 3.75 -19.61
C GLN A 261 4.68 3.29 -19.62
N ALA A 262 5.34 3.30 -20.78
CA ALA A 262 6.75 2.96 -20.88
C ALA A 262 7.63 3.93 -20.07
N ARG A 263 7.38 5.24 -20.13
CA ARG A 263 8.08 6.24 -19.31
C ARG A 263 7.86 6.02 -17.82
N GLN A 264 6.63 5.70 -17.39
CA GLN A 264 6.32 5.38 -16.00
C GLN A 264 7.08 4.13 -15.52
N LEU A 265 7.15 3.09 -16.36
CA LEU A 265 7.90 1.88 -16.05
C LEU A 265 9.41 2.15 -15.88
N LEU A 266 9.98 2.99 -16.74
CA LEU A 266 11.39 3.39 -16.63
C LEU A 266 11.66 4.19 -15.36
N ALA A 267 10.81 5.18 -15.05
CA ALA A 267 10.92 5.95 -13.81
C ALA A 267 10.83 5.06 -12.56
N ARG A 268 10.01 3.99 -12.61
CA ARG A 268 9.89 3.01 -11.52
C ARG A 268 11.17 2.20 -11.30
N ALA A 269 11.98 1.96 -12.34
CA ALA A 269 13.23 1.21 -12.24
C ALA A 269 14.40 2.00 -11.63
N GLU A 270 14.31 3.33 -11.64
CA GLU A 270 15.32 4.21 -11.04
C GLU A 270 15.21 4.30 -9.51
N ARG A 271 14.17 3.69 -8.92
CA ARG A 271 13.88 3.62 -7.49
C ARG A 271 14.07 2.21 -6.95
#